data_AF-A0A524EQ77-F1
#
_entry.id   AF-A0A524EQ77-F1
#
_cell.length_a   1.000
_cell.length_b   1.000
_cell.length_c   1.000
_cell.angle_alpha   90.00
_cell.angle_beta   90.00
_cell.angle_gamma   90.00
#
_symmetry.space_group_name_H-M   'P 1'
#
loop_
_entity.id
_entity.type
_entity.pdbx_description
1 polymer ?
#
loop_
_entity_poly.entity_id
_entity_poly.type
_entity_poly.pdbx_seq_one_letter_code
_entity_poly.pdbx_strand_id
1 'polypeptide(L)'
;MDDESLSSEIRSTLVSLEKQIAHSEAQFEKLMVATTTSMKLLSGQSTTLEGIGGNPKEIKSYLLRLSQSVREEVIEGLRNLEKQLRMVLKGFEDEKRNV
;
A
#
# COMPACT_ATOMS: atom_id res chain seq x y z
N MET A 1 -5.63 13.78 -28.95
CA MET A 1 -4.75 12.72 -28.46
C MET A 1 -4.34 11.88 -29.65
N ASP A 2 -3.18 12.23 -30.14
CA ASP A 2 -2.41 11.32 -30.95
C ASP A 2 -2.02 10.06 -30.14
N ASP A 3 -1.68 8.98 -30.85
CA ASP A 3 -1.30 7.70 -30.24
C ASP A 3 -0.05 7.82 -29.34
N GLU A 4 0.80 8.83 -29.60
CA GLU A 4 2.01 9.10 -28.85
C GLU A 4 1.70 9.65 -27.45
N SER A 5 0.73 10.57 -27.35
CA SER A 5 0.23 11.10 -26.07
C SER A 5 -0.46 10.02 -25.24
N LEU A 6 -1.28 9.16 -25.86
CA LEU A 6 -1.92 8.03 -25.17
C LEU A 6 -0.89 7.04 -24.63
N SER A 7 0.11 6.70 -25.45
CA SER A 7 1.19 5.81 -25.04
C SER A 7 1.98 6.38 -23.85
N SER A 8 2.22 7.70 -23.86
CA SER A 8 2.87 8.41 -22.76
C SER A 8 2.04 8.38 -21.46
N GLU A 9 0.74 8.62 -21.54
CA GLU A 9 -0.16 8.57 -20.38
C GLU A 9 -0.24 7.16 -19.79
N ILE A 10 -0.38 6.13 -20.62
CA ILE A 10 -0.38 4.72 -20.19
C ILE A 10 0.95 4.37 -19.50
N ARG A 11 2.09 4.77 -20.06
CA ARG A 11 3.41 4.55 -19.43
C ARG A 11 3.51 5.26 -18.08
N SER A 12 3.02 6.49 -17.96
CA SER A 12 3.00 7.23 -16.69
C SER A 12 2.14 6.53 -15.63
N THR A 13 0.99 6.00 -16.03
CA THR A 13 0.14 5.18 -15.16
C THR A 13 0.82 3.88 -14.73
N LEU A 14 1.51 3.18 -15.64
CA LEU A 14 2.26 1.97 -15.31
C LEU A 14 3.37 2.24 -14.29
N VAL A 15 4.15 3.31 -14.49
CA VAL A 15 5.18 3.74 -13.52
C VAL A 15 4.56 4.07 -12.17
N SER A 16 3.38 4.69 -12.15
CA SER A 16 2.66 4.99 -10.91
C SER A 16 2.18 3.71 -10.20
N LEU A 17 1.72 2.72 -10.97
CA LEU A 17 1.35 1.39 -10.46
C LEU A 17 2.55 0.67 -9.84
N GLU A 18 3.69 0.63 -10.52
CA GLU A 18 4.93 0.03 -10.01
C GLU A 18 5.37 0.66 -8.68
N LYS A 19 5.30 1.99 -8.59
CA LYS A 19 5.60 2.71 -7.33
C LYS A 19 4.63 2.34 -6.22
N GLN A 20 3.34 2.21 -6.51
CA GLN A 20 2.35 1.82 -5.53
C GLN A 20 2.52 0.37 -5.06
N ILE A 21 2.91 -0.54 -5.95
CA ILE A 21 3.25 -1.92 -5.61
C ILE A 21 4.43 -1.94 -4.64
N ALA A 22 5.55 -1.30 -5.00
CA ALA A 22 6.74 -1.23 -4.14
C ALA A 22 6.42 -0.60 -2.77
N HIS A 23 5.59 0.45 -2.74
CA HIS A 23 5.14 1.05 -1.49
C HIS A 23 4.32 0.08 -0.65
N SER A 24 3.37 -0.64 -1.26
CA SER A 24 2.52 -1.61 -0.58
C SER A 24 3.31 -2.78 0.00
N GLU A 25 4.30 -3.27 -0.75
CA GLU A 25 5.24 -4.31 -0.29
C GLU A 25 6.02 -3.84 0.95
N ALA A 26 6.56 -2.62 0.93
CA ALA A 26 7.29 -2.05 2.06
C ALA A 26 6.41 -1.89 3.31
N GLN A 27 5.15 -1.49 3.16
CA GLN A 27 4.21 -1.40 4.29
C GLN A 27 3.86 -2.79 4.85
N PHE A 28 3.70 -3.78 3.99
CA PHE A 28 3.45 -5.15 4.41
C PHE A 28 4.65 -5.75 5.14
N GLU A 29 5.88 -5.48 4.69
CA GLU A 29 7.11 -5.90 5.37
C GLU A 29 7.20 -5.31 6.79
N LYS A 30 6.90 -4.02 6.95
CA LYS A 30 6.84 -3.38 8.28
C LYS A 30 5.81 -4.05 9.19
N LEU A 31 4.62 -4.36 8.67
CA LEU A 31 3.59 -5.07 9.43
C LEU A 31 4.06 -6.47 9.83
N MET A 32 4.74 -7.18 8.94
CA MET A 32 5.32 -8.49 9.23
C MET A 32 6.37 -8.42 10.34
N VAL A 33 7.33 -7.51 10.24
CA VAL A 33 8.36 -7.31 11.28
C VAL A 33 7.73 -6.94 12.62
N ALA A 34 6.76 -6.01 12.63
CA ALA A 34 6.05 -5.62 13.84
C ALA A 34 5.29 -6.79 14.47
N THR A 35 4.61 -7.60 13.64
CA THR A 35 3.87 -8.79 14.08
C THR A 35 4.80 -9.85 14.66
N THR A 36 5.87 -10.20 13.96
CA THR A 36 6.86 -11.17 14.44
C THR A 36 7.51 -10.73 15.75
N THR A 37 7.87 -9.45 15.87
CA THR A 37 8.47 -8.90 17.09
C THR A 37 7.48 -8.93 18.25
N SER A 38 6.22 -8.54 17.99
CA SER A 38 5.14 -8.62 18.98
C SER A 38 4.89 -10.04 19.47
N MET A 39 4.90 -11.02 18.58
CA MET A 39 4.75 -12.43 18.95
C MET A 39 5.92 -12.94 19.80
N LYS A 40 7.16 -12.53 19.50
CA LYS A 40 8.34 -12.85 20.31
C LYS A 40 8.28 -12.25 21.72
N LEU A 41 7.78 -11.02 21.84
CA LEU A 41 7.56 -10.36 23.13
C LEU A 41 6.51 -11.09 23.96
N LEU A 42 5.40 -11.49 23.33
CA LEU A 42 4.30 -12.18 23.99
C LEU A 42 4.62 -13.64 24.36
N SER A 43 5.46 -14.33 23.58
CA SER A 43 5.82 -15.74 23.83
C SER A 43 6.87 -15.91 24.93
N GLY A 44 7.52 -14.83 25.38
CA GLY A 44 8.61 -14.91 26.36
C GLY A 44 9.86 -15.66 25.86
N GLN A 45 9.93 -16.03 24.57
CA GLN A 45 11.02 -16.83 24.00
C GLN A 45 12.27 -16.01 23.63
N SER A 46 12.30 -14.72 23.97
CA SER A 46 13.42 -13.85 23.65
C SER A 46 14.26 -13.58 24.90
N THR A 47 15.42 -14.25 25.00
CA THR A 47 16.42 -14.03 26.07
C THR A 47 16.89 -12.58 26.15
N THR A 48 16.86 -11.83 25.04
CA THR A 48 17.20 -10.39 24.98
C THR A 48 16.06 -9.46 25.42
N LEU A 49 14.84 -9.97 25.58
CA LEU A 49 13.65 -9.19 25.94
C LEU A 49 13.03 -9.65 27.26
N GLU A 50 13.67 -10.58 27.98
CA GLU A 50 13.32 -10.95 29.36
C GLU A 50 13.37 -9.68 30.24
N GLY A 51 12.19 -9.12 30.53
CA GLY A 51 12.04 -7.88 31.31
C GLY A 51 11.46 -6.70 30.54
N ILE A 52 11.46 -6.73 29.20
CA ILE A 52 10.79 -5.75 28.32
C ILE A 52 9.45 -6.34 27.87
N GLY A 53 8.73 -7.00 28.78
CA GLY A 53 7.40 -7.52 28.49
C GLY A 53 6.43 -6.36 28.29
N GLY A 54 6.16 -5.98 27.03
CA GLY A 54 5.12 -5.00 26.73
C GLY A 54 3.75 -5.53 27.17
N ASN A 55 2.88 -4.64 27.65
CA ASN A 55 1.52 -5.02 28.04
C ASN A 55 0.81 -5.65 26.83
N PRO A 56 0.32 -6.91 26.92
CA PRO A 56 -0.30 -7.59 25.79
C PRO A 56 -1.47 -6.83 25.15
N LYS A 57 -2.21 -6.04 25.94
CA LYS A 57 -3.28 -5.19 25.43
C LYS A 57 -2.73 -4.07 24.54
N GLU A 58 -1.63 -3.45 24.93
CA GLU A 58 -0.99 -2.37 24.17
C GLU A 58 -0.39 -2.88 22.87
N ILE A 59 0.29 -4.03 22.91
CA ILE A 59 0.84 -4.70 21.72
C ILE A 59 -0.28 -5.04 20.74
N LYS A 60 -1.38 -5.63 21.22
CA LYS A 60 -2.55 -5.94 20.39
C LYS A 60 -3.15 -4.69 19.77
N SER A 61 -3.35 -3.63 20.56
CA SER A 61 -3.88 -2.36 20.06
C SER A 61 -2.94 -1.71 19.03
N TYR A 62 -1.63 -1.81 19.21
CA TYR A 62 -0.65 -1.33 18.24
C TYR A 62 -0.75 -2.09 16.92
N LEU A 63 -0.77 -3.42 16.94
CA LEU A 63 -0.90 -4.24 15.72
C LEU A 63 -2.21 -3.98 14.97
N LEU A 64 -3.32 -3.79 15.68
CA LEU A 64 -4.61 -3.46 15.07
C LEU A 64 -4.57 -2.09 14.37
N ARG A 65 -3.97 -1.07 15.01
CA ARG A 65 -3.82 0.24 14.38
C ARG A 65 -2.88 0.19 13.18
N LEU A 66 -1.78 -0.53 13.29
CA LEU A 66 -0.82 -0.68 12.20
C LEU A 66 -1.45 -1.40 11.00
N SER A 67 -2.16 -2.51 11.22
CA SER A 67 -2.84 -3.24 10.14
C SER A 67 -3.93 -2.41 9.47
N GLN A 68 -4.65 -1.60 10.24
CA GLN A 68 -5.63 -0.66 9.69
C GLN A 68 -4.98 0.44 8.86
N SER A 69 -3.89 1.06 9.34
CA SER A 69 -3.12 2.07 8.60
C SER A 69 -2.60 1.52 7.27
N VAL A 70 -1.97 0.33 7.30
CA VAL A 70 -1.46 -0.32 6.08
C VAL A 70 -2.59 -0.59 5.09
N ARG A 71 -3.74 -1.08 5.56
CA ARG A 71 -4.91 -1.31 4.70
C ARG A 71 -5.42 -0.01 4.07
N GLU A 72 -5.53 1.06 4.86
CA GLU A 72 -6.00 2.36 4.38
C GLU A 72 -5.07 2.95 3.33
N GLU A 73 -3.75 2.96 3.58
CA GLU A 73 -2.72 3.42 2.64
C GLU A 73 -2.74 2.64 1.32
N VAL A 74 -2.84 1.31 1.38
CA VAL A 74 -2.90 0.47 0.18
C VAL A 74 -4.18 0.73 -0.62
N ILE A 75 -5.34 0.76 0.04
CA ILE A 75 -6.63 1.00 -0.63
C ILE A 75 -6.68 2.40 -1.25
N GLU A 76 -6.19 3.42 -0.55
CA GLU A 76 -6.17 4.79 -1.05
C GLU A 76 -5.27 4.92 -2.28
N GLY A 77 -4.07 4.34 -2.24
CA GLY A 77 -3.17 4.34 -3.39
C GLY A 77 -3.76 3.62 -4.61
N LEU A 78 -4.41 2.47 -4.41
CA LEU A 78 -5.10 1.75 -5.49
C LEU A 78 -6.28 2.56 -6.08
N ARG A 79 -7.08 3.24 -5.24
CA ARG A 79 -8.16 4.11 -5.71
C ARG A 79 -7.65 5.31 -6.50
N ASN A 80 -6.51 5.87 -6.11
CA ASN A 80 -5.88 6.97 -6.84
C ASN A 80 -5.42 6.52 -8.23
N LEU A 81 -4.83 5.32 -8.34
CA LEU A 81 -4.49 4.72 -9.63
C LEU A 81 -5.72 4.44 -10.49
N GLU A 82 -6.78 3.89 -9.90
CA GLU A 82 -8.05 3.66 -10.61
C GLU A 82 -8.59 4.98 -11.18
N LYS A 83 -8.57 6.05 -10.40
CA LYS A 83 -9.01 7.37 -10.85
C LYS A 83 -8.17 7.91 -12.00
N GLN A 84 -6.84 7.75 -11.94
CA GLN A 84 -5.94 8.14 -13.03
C GLN A 84 -6.25 7.36 -14.31
N LEU A 85 -6.39 6.02 -14.23
CA LEU A 85 -6.78 5.17 -15.36
C LEU A 85 -8.10 5.59 -15.98
N ARG A 86 -9.13 5.87 -15.16
CA ARG A 86 -10.44 6.33 -15.65
C ARG A 86 -10.35 7.66 -16.39
N MET A 87 -9.46 8.57 -15.97
CA MET A 87 -9.25 9.83 -16.68
C MET A 87 -8.62 9.62 -18.05
N VAL A 88 -7.58 8.79 -18.13
CA VAL A 88 -6.91 8.45 -19.41
C VAL A 88 -7.91 7.79 -20.37
N LEU A 89 -8.67 6.80 -19.90
CA LEU A 89 -9.67 6.10 -20.70
C LEU A 89 -10.79 7.04 -21.18
N LYS A 90 -11.27 7.93 -20.32
CA LYS A 90 -12.29 8.91 -20.70
C LYS A 90 -11.77 9.90 -21.75
N GLY A 91 -10.53 10.39 -21.60
CA GLY A 91 -9.90 11.26 -22.59
C GLY A 91 -9.83 10.61 -23.97
N PHE A 92 -9.54 9.31 -24.02
CA PHE A 92 -9.57 8.53 -25.25
C PHE A 92 -10.98 8.35 -25.84
N GLU A 93 -11.98 8.05 -25.02
CA GLU A 93 -13.37 7.87 -25.45
C GLU A 93 -14.00 9.18 -25.99
N ASP A 94 -13.75 10.30 -25.32
CA ASP A 94 -14.28 11.62 -25.69
C ASP A 94 -13.72 12.07 -27.04
N GLU A 95 -12.49 11.70 -27.37
CA GLU A 95 -11.90 12.00 -28.67
C GLU A 95 -12.44 11.11 -29.79
N LYS A 96 -12.62 9.81 -29.54
CA LYS A 96 -13.24 8.90 -30.51
C LYS A 96 -14.67 9.29 -30.90
N ARG A 97 -15.36 10.08 -30.10
CA ARG A 97 -16.71 10.59 -30.38
C ARG A 97 -16.73 11.91 -31.16
N ASN A 98 -15.61 12.62 -31.22
CA ASN A 98 -15.48 13.91 -31.91
C ASN A 98 -14.81 13.79 -33.29
N VAL A 99 -14.55 12.56 -33.74
CA VAL A 99 -14.06 12.17 -35.08
C VAL A 99 -15.13 11.34 -35.76
#